data_AF-A0A7Y4QAW3-F1
#
_entry.id   AF-A0A7Y4QAW3-F1
#
_cell.length_a   1.000
_cell.length_b   1.000
_cell.length_c   1.000
_cell.angle_alpha   90.00
_cell.angle_beta   90.00
_cell.angle_gamma   90.00
#
_symmetry.space_group_name_H-M   'P 1'
#
loop_
_entity.id
_entity.type
_entity.pdbx_description
1 polymer ?
#
loop_
_entity_poly.entity_id
_entity_poly.type
_entity_poly.pdbx_seq_one_letter_code
_entity_poly.pdbx_strand_id
1 'polypeptide(L)'
;YWGDKKFLTFYIATGMGAGVIYAAFNYFFPGNGGYMLGASGAIYGILMAFGMLFPNMELMLLFPPIPIKAKYMVFLMGFITYALDRSGTIAHLAHFGGAFIAFLLIIYWRTQGK
;
A
#
# COMPACT_ATOMS: atom_id res chain seq x y z
N TYR A 1 1.62 -1.55 -18.71
CA TYR A 1 1.56 -0.20 -18.11
C TYR A 1 2.95 0.32 -17.72
N TRP A 2 3.69 -0.30 -16.78
CA TRP A 2 4.99 0.22 -16.34
C TRP A 2 6.22 -0.57 -16.81
N GLY A 3 6.07 -1.84 -17.23
CA GLY A 3 7.20 -2.72 -17.53
C GLY A 3 8.01 -3.09 -16.28
N ASP A 4 8.86 -4.10 -16.41
CA ASP A 4 9.46 -4.79 -15.26
C ASP A 4 10.36 -3.88 -14.42
N LYS A 5 11.16 -3.03 -15.07
CA LYS A 5 12.09 -2.11 -14.38
C LYS A 5 11.35 -1.12 -13.49
N LYS A 6 10.35 -0.40 -14.04
CA LYS A 6 9.58 0.61 -13.29
C LYS A 6 8.72 -0.04 -12.22
N PHE A 7 8.16 -1.23 -12.48
CA PHE A 7 7.46 -2.01 -11.47
C PHE A 7 8.38 -2.45 -10.32
N LEU A 8 9.57 -2.97 -10.62
CA LEU A 8 10.53 -3.39 -9.60
C LEU A 8 10.99 -2.21 -8.76
N THR A 9 11.31 -1.07 -9.38
CA THR A 9 11.64 0.17 -8.66
C THR A 9 10.48 0.61 -7.77
N PHE A 10 9.24 0.56 -8.27
CA PHE A 10 8.05 0.88 -7.48
C PHE A 10 7.90 -0.04 -6.25
N TYR A 11 8.02 -1.35 -6.48
CA TYR A 11 7.90 -2.36 -5.44
C TYR A 11 8.95 -2.19 -4.33
N ILE A 12 10.21 -2.00 -4.71
CA ILE A 12 11.30 -1.78 -3.76
C ILE A 12 11.11 -0.45 -3.02
N ALA A 13 10.79 0.63 -3.74
CA ALA A 13 10.62 1.96 -3.12
C ALA A 13 9.48 1.99 -2.11
N THR A 14 8.35 1.34 -2.41
CA THR A 14 7.21 1.26 -1.47
C THR A 14 7.53 0.38 -0.27
N GLY A 15 8.21 -0.75 -0.45
CA GLY A 15 8.66 -1.61 0.65
C GLY A 15 9.68 -0.94 1.57
N MET A 16 10.72 -0.32 1.00
CA MET A 16 11.73 0.42 1.76
C MET A 16 11.12 1.64 2.45
N GLY A 17 10.27 2.40 1.74
CA GLY A 17 9.62 3.57 2.31
C GLY A 17 8.70 3.23 3.48
N ALA A 18 8.00 2.09 3.41
CA ALA A 18 7.24 1.57 4.55
C ALA A 18 8.15 1.29 5.77
N GLY A 19 9.28 0.62 5.54
CA GLY A 19 10.28 0.35 6.59
C GLY A 19 10.89 1.60 7.19
N VAL A 20 11.17 2.63 6.38
CA VAL A 20 11.69 3.93 6.84
C VAL A 20 10.66 4.65 7.70
N ILE A 21 9.40 4.71 7.28
CA ILE A 21 8.31 5.32 8.07
C ILE A 21 8.16 4.60 9.41
N TYR A 22 8.19 3.27 9.39
CA TYR A 22 8.13 2.45 10.59
C TYR A 22 9.30 2.73 11.54
N ALA A 23 10.53 2.74 11.02
CA ALA A 23 11.72 3.01 11.81
C ALA A 23 11.71 4.43 12.42
N ALA A 24 11.31 5.43 11.63
CA ALA A 24 11.17 6.81 12.10
C ALA A 24 10.14 6.91 13.23
N PHE A 25 8.97 6.28 13.09
CA PHE A 25 7.96 6.26 14.15
C PHE A 25 8.51 5.66 15.45
N ASN A 26 9.18 4.51 15.37
CA ASN A 26 9.76 3.87 16.56
C ASN A 26 10.89 4.69 17.20
N TYR A 27 11.63 5.46 16.40
CA TYR A 27 12.66 6.37 16.90
C TYR A 27 12.07 7.53 17.71
N PHE A 28 10.98 8.15 17.25
CA PHE A 28 10.33 9.27 17.95
C PHE A 28 9.38 8.83 19.07
N PHE A 29 8.84 7.62 19.01
CA PHE A 29 7.90 7.06 19.98
C PHE A 29 8.40 5.72 20.56
N PRO A 30 9.53 5.73 21.29
CA PRO A 30 10.13 4.52 21.84
C PRO A 30 9.19 3.80 22.83
N GLY A 31 9.33 2.48 22.92
CA GLY A 31 8.51 1.64 23.80
C GLY A 31 7.18 1.16 23.20
N ASN A 32 6.82 1.64 22.01
CA ASN A 32 5.67 1.12 21.28
C ASN A 32 6.04 -0.09 20.40
N GLY A 33 7.28 -0.20 19.91
CA GLY A 33 7.64 -1.04 18.75
C GLY A 33 7.65 -2.57 18.88
N GLY A 34 7.35 -3.22 17.75
CA GLY A 34 7.68 -4.62 17.45
C GLY A 34 8.73 -4.75 16.33
N TYR A 35 8.94 -5.95 15.81
CA TYR A 35 9.75 -6.14 14.59
C TYR A 35 8.86 -6.08 13.35
N MET A 36 9.21 -5.23 12.38
CA MET A 36 8.58 -5.24 11.06
C MET A 36 9.34 -6.20 10.15
N LEU A 37 8.68 -7.27 9.72
CA LEU A 37 9.21 -8.26 8.79
C LEU A 37 8.15 -8.59 7.74
N GLY A 38 8.50 -8.50 6.46
CA GLY A 38 7.64 -8.95 5.36
C GLY A 38 7.54 -7.98 4.20
N ALA A 39 6.96 -8.48 3.10
CA ALA A 39 6.72 -7.72 1.87
C ALA A 39 5.43 -6.91 1.87
N SER A 40 4.61 -7.03 2.92
CA SER A 40 3.24 -6.51 2.97
C SER A 40 3.16 -5.01 2.67
N GLY A 41 4.09 -4.19 3.19
CA GLY A 41 4.14 -2.75 2.84
C GLY A 41 4.20 -2.50 1.33
N ALA A 42 5.03 -3.24 0.59
CA ALA A 42 5.11 -3.12 -0.86
C ALA A 42 3.82 -3.60 -1.56
N ILE A 43 3.16 -4.64 -1.03
CA ILE A 43 1.87 -5.12 -1.54
C ILE A 43 0.76 -4.07 -1.37
N TYR A 44 0.71 -3.38 -0.23
CA TYR A 44 -0.20 -2.25 -0.03
C TYR A 44 0.12 -1.08 -0.97
N GLY A 45 1.41 -0.87 -1.27
CA GLY A 45 1.84 0.05 -2.32
C GLY A 45 1.27 -0.31 -3.70
N ILE A 46 1.32 -1.60 -4.07
CA ILE A 46 0.73 -2.09 -5.34
C ILE A 46 -0.78 -1.93 -5.36
N LEU A 47 -1.48 -2.25 -4.27
CA LEU A 47 -2.94 -2.07 -4.18
C LEU A 47 -3.31 -0.61 -4.37
N MET A 48 -2.60 0.31 -3.69
CA MET A 48 -2.80 1.74 -3.88
C MET A 48 -2.55 2.16 -5.33
N ALA A 49 -1.48 1.65 -5.95
CA ALA A 49 -1.21 1.92 -7.35
C ALA A 49 -2.36 1.47 -8.26
N PHE A 50 -2.84 0.25 -8.06
CA PHE A 50 -3.94 -0.28 -8.84
C PHE A 50 -5.20 0.59 -8.71
N GLY A 51 -5.57 0.98 -7.48
CA GLY A 51 -6.70 1.87 -7.23
C GLY A 51 -6.57 3.26 -7.86
N MET A 52 -5.36 3.81 -7.91
CA MET A 52 -5.10 5.13 -8.50
C MET A 52 -5.02 5.11 -10.03
N LEU A 53 -4.44 4.07 -10.61
CA LEU A 53 -4.17 3.96 -12.03
C LEU A 53 -5.35 3.44 -12.83
N PHE A 54 -6.11 2.52 -12.24
CA PHE A 54 -7.25 1.86 -12.88
C PHE A 54 -8.54 2.03 -12.05
N PRO A 55 -8.88 3.25 -11.60
CA PRO A 55 -9.92 3.46 -10.58
C PRO A 55 -11.31 2.96 -10.98
N ASN A 56 -11.61 2.88 -12.28
CA ASN A 56 -12.89 2.44 -12.82
C ASN A 56 -12.83 1.02 -13.41
N MET A 57 -11.70 0.31 -13.30
CA MET A 57 -11.63 -1.09 -13.69
C MET A 57 -12.54 -1.91 -12.77
N GLU A 58 -13.40 -2.73 -13.34
CA GLU A 58 -14.32 -3.59 -12.61
C GLU A 58 -13.63 -4.92 -12.31
N LEU A 59 -13.55 -5.25 -11.02
CA LEU A 59 -13.10 -6.53 -10.51
C LEU A 59 -14.33 -7.36 -10.13
N MET A 60 -14.44 -8.56 -10.68
CA MET A 60 -15.47 -9.50 -10.26
C MET A 60 -15.01 -10.20 -8.98
N LEU A 61 -15.77 -10.03 -7.90
CA LEU A 61 -15.58 -10.84 -6.71
C LEU A 61 -15.81 -12.32 -7.03
N LEU A 62 -15.07 -13.21 -6.38
CA LEU A 62 -15.22 -14.64 -6.62
C LEU A 62 -16.53 -15.18 -6.01
N PHE A 63 -16.84 -14.75 -4.78
CA PHE A 63 -18.05 -15.12 -4.06
C PHE A 63 -18.52 -13.96 -3.16
N PRO A 64 -19.78 -13.47 -3.31
CA PRO A 64 -20.65 -13.61 -4.47
C PRO A 64 -20.08 -12.88 -5.71
N PRO A 65 -20.49 -13.23 -6.95
CA PRO A 65 -19.99 -12.61 -8.18
C PRO A 65 -20.55 -11.21 -8.40
N ILE A 66 -20.07 -10.25 -7.60
CA ILE A 66 -20.45 -8.83 -7.68
C ILE A 66 -19.28 -8.05 -8.27
N PRO A 67 -19.49 -7.30 -9.38
CA PRO A 67 -18.46 -6.42 -9.91
C PRO A 67 -18.28 -5.21 -8.97
N ILE A 68 -17.04 -4.92 -8.62
CA ILE A 68 -16.66 -3.75 -7.83
C ILE A 68 -15.54 -2.97 -8.52
N LYS A 69 -15.61 -1.63 -8.51
CA LYS A 69 -14.54 -0.81 -9.08
C LYS A 69 -13.28 -0.89 -8.21
N ALA A 70 -12.11 -0.93 -8.85
CA ALA A 70 -10.80 -1.02 -8.20
C ALA A 70 -10.63 -0.03 -7.04
N LYS A 71 -11.06 1.24 -7.21
CA LYS A 71 -10.99 2.25 -6.15
C LYS A 71 -11.72 1.83 -4.87
N TYR A 72 -12.92 1.25 -5.00
CA TYR A 72 -13.70 0.78 -3.86
C TYR A 72 -13.10 -0.48 -3.26
N MET A 73 -12.58 -1.38 -4.11
CA MET A 73 -11.92 -2.60 -3.65
C MET A 73 -10.70 -2.29 -2.78
N VAL A 74 -9.87 -1.33 -3.20
CA VAL A 74 -8.66 -0.94 -2.46
C VAL A 74 -9.01 -0.29 -1.12
N PHE A 75 -10.00 0.61 -1.08
CA PHE A 75 -10.48 1.19 0.17
C PHE A 75 -11.09 0.13 1.09
N LEU A 76 -11.92 -0.76 0.56
CA LEU A 76 -12.53 -1.85 1.32
C LEU A 76 -11.47 -2.79 1.88
N MET A 77 -10.49 -3.18 1.08
CA MET A 77 -9.41 -4.06 1.52
C MET A 77 -8.59 -3.40 2.63
N GLY A 78 -8.20 -2.13 2.46
CA GLY A 78 -7.49 -1.38 3.50
C GLY A 78 -8.29 -1.24 4.79
N PHE A 79 -9.62 -1.06 4.69
CA PHE A 79 -10.50 -1.01 5.86
C PHE A 79 -10.63 -2.38 6.54
N ILE A 80 -10.89 -3.46 5.78
CA ILE A 80 -11.03 -4.82 6.31
C ILE A 80 -9.74 -5.23 7.02
N THR A 81 -8.59 -5.01 6.40
CA THR A 81 -7.32 -5.38 7.02
C THR A 81 -7.05 -4.56 8.27
N TYR A 82 -7.37 -3.27 8.27
CA TYR A 82 -7.31 -2.47 9.50
C TYR A 82 -8.25 -2.99 10.60
N ALA A 83 -9.49 -3.36 10.26
CA ALA A 83 -10.48 -3.82 11.22
C ALA A 83 -10.17 -5.22 11.80
N LEU A 84 -9.56 -6.10 11.01
CA LEU A 84 -9.28 -7.49 11.39
C LEU A 84 -7.90 -7.69 11.99
N ASP A 85 -6.95 -6.81 11.71
CA ASP A 85 -5.59 -6.95 12.21
C ASP A 85 -5.52 -6.63 13.72
N ARG A 86 -5.02 -7.62 14.48
CA ARG A 86 -4.88 -7.58 15.95
C ARG A 86 -3.44 -7.29 16.39
N SER A 87 -2.52 -7.11 15.44
CA SER A 87 -1.10 -6.91 15.73
C SER A 87 -0.75 -5.50 16.22
N GLY A 88 -1.73 -4.58 16.21
CA GLY A 88 -1.65 -3.27 16.86
C GLY A 88 -1.29 -2.13 15.92
N THR A 89 -1.41 -0.89 16.43
CA THR A 89 -1.28 0.39 15.70
C THR A 89 -0.05 0.50 14.80
N ILE A 90 1.04 -0.16 15.19
CA ILE A 90 2.35 -0.01 14.56
C ILE A 90 2.48 -0.89 13.32
N ALA A 91 1.86 -2.07 13.32
CA ALA A 91 1.75 -2.91 12.14
C ALA A 91 0.87 -2.25 11.07
N HIS A 92 -0.21 -1.58 11.48
CA HIS A 92 -1.01 -0.76 10.57
C HIS A 92 -0.17 0.36 9.94
N LEU A 93 0.63 1.07 10.75
CA LEU A 93 1.55 2.11 10.27
C LEU A 93 2.54 1.59 9.21
N ALA A 94 3.09 0.39 9.40
CA ALA A 94 3.93 -0.27 8.41
C ALA A 94 3.19 -0.57 7.10
N HIS A 95 1.99 -1.13 7.19
CA HIS A 95 1.18 -1.47 6.00
C HIS A 95 0.72 -0.23 5.22
N PHE A 96 0.21 0.79 5.92
CA PHE A 96 -0.23 2.04 5.30
C PHE A 96 0.94 2.92 4.85
N GLY A 97 2.13 2.79 5.45
CA GLY A 97 3.33 3.48 5.01
C GLY A 97 3.68 3.18 3.54
N GLY A 98 3.55 1.92 3.12
CA GLY A 98 3.78 1.55 1.72
C GLY A 98 2.75 2.12 0.75
N ALA A 99 1.47 2.14 1.14
CA ALA A 99 0.40 2.80 0.38
C ALA A 99 0.61 4.32 0.28
N PHE A 100 1.09 4.95 1.35
CA PHE A 100 1.41 6.38 1.35
C PHE A 100 2.57 6.71 0.40
N ILE A 101 3.65 5.93 0.44
CA ILE A 101 4.79 6.09 -0.48
C ILE A 101 4.36 5.87 -1.93
N ALA A 102 3.51 4.88 -2.19
CA ALA A 102 2.91 4.66 -3.50
C ALA A 102 2.13 5.87 -4.00
N PHE A 103 1.29 6.46 -3.15
CA PHE A 103 0.52 7.66 -3.48
C PHE A 103 1.42 8.82 -3.90
N LEU A 104 2.47 9.10 -3.12
CA LEU A 104 3.44 10.16 -3.44
C LEU A 104 4.19 9.89 -4.75
N LEU A 105 4.69 8.66 -4.94
CA LEU A 105 5.41 8.27 -6.15
C LEU A 105 4.56 8.38 -7.41
N ILE A 106 3.29 7.99 -7.34
CA ILE A 106 2.37 8.06 -8.49
C ILE A 106 2.04 9.51 -8.82
N ILE A 107 1.80 10.35 -7.81
CA ILE A 107 1.62 11.79 -8.04
C ILE A 107 2.87 12.38 -8.71
N TYR A 108 4.05 12.07 -8.17
CA TYR A 108 5.30 12.54 -8.75
C TYR A 108 5.49 12.06 -10.19
N TRP A 109 5.23 10.80 -10.51
CA TRP A 109 5.36 10.31 -11.89
C TRP A 109 4.36 10.95 -12.86
N ARG A 110 3.14 11.24 -12.41
CA ARG A 110 2.14 11.96 -13.21
C ARG A 110 2.60 13.37 -13.57
N THR A 111 3.29 14.06 -12.67
CA THR A 111 3.82 15.41 -12.98
C THR A 111 4.99 15.37 -13.97
N GLN A 112 5.66 14.22 -14.12
CA GLN A 112 6.74 14.02 -15.10
C GLN A 112 6.25 13.61 -16.50
N GLY A 113 4.93 13.56 -16.74
CA GLY A 113 4.36 13.15 -18.03
C GLY A 113 4.63 11.69 -18.41
N LYS A 114 4.88 10.81 -17.43
CA LYS A 114 5.18 9.38 -17.59
C LYS A 114 4.14 8.45 -16.95
#